data_AF-A0A7Y5XTZ4-F1
#
_entry.id   AF-A0A7Y5XTZ4-F1
#
_cell.length_a   1.000
_cell.length_b   1.000
_cell.length_c   1.000
_cell.angle_alpha   90.00
_cell.angle_beta   90.00
_cell.angle_gamma   90.00
#
_symmetry.space_group_name_H-M   'P 1'
#
loop_
_entity.id
_entity.type
_entity.pdbx_description
1 polymer ?
#
loop_
_entity_poly.entity_id
_entity_poly.type
_entity_poly.pdbx_seq_one_letter_code
_entity_poly.pdbx_strand_id
1 'polypeptide(L)'
;TSLGKVPVVVGDGAGFVANRIQFAMFREAARIVEEGVASAEQVDEVVRSSFGFRLPFFGPFTIADMAGLDVYADIFETLERDLGPGFAAPAILAEHVGRGELGVKSGRGFLDLSEAQADALIDRRDRAYVALAGLRRELEG
;
A
#
# COMPACT_ATOMS: atom_id res chain seq x y z
N THR A 1 -9.94 18.50 -18.22
CA THR A 1 -8.50 18.83 -18.01
C THR A 1 -7.78 18.81 -19.34
N SER A 2 -7.42 19.99 -19.88
CA SER A 2 -6.86 20.17 -21.22
C SER A 2 -5.39 19.75 -21.39
N LEU A 3 -4.80 19.06 -20.40
CA LEU A 3 -3.37 18.69 -20.36
C LEU A 3 -3.11 17.21 -20.07
N GLY A 4 -4.14 16.34 -20.08
CA GLY A 4 -3.96 14.90 -19.79
C GLY A 4 -3.52 14.57 -18.36
N LYS A 5 -3.51 15.54 -17.45
CA LYS A 5 -3.18 15.35 -16.02
C LYS A 5 -4.40 14.89 -15.23
N VAL A 6 -4.15 14.10 -14.19
CA VAL A 6 -5.14 13.68 -13.18
C VAL A 6 -4.90 14.50 -11.91
N PRO A 7 -5.59 15.65 -11.73
CA PRO A 7 -5.42 16.46 -10.52
C PRO A 7 -6.06 15.77 -9.33
N VAL A 8 -5.42 15.86 -8.16
CA VAL A 8 -5.97 15.48 -6.87
C VAL A 8 -5.82 16.67 -5.93
N VAL A 9 -6.93 17.10 -5.33
CA VAL A 9 -6.93 18.18 -4.34
C VAL A 9 -6.61 17.59 -2.98
N VAL A 10 -5.58 18.11 -2.31
CA VAL A 10 -5.14 17.66 -0.99
C VAL A 10 -4.98 18.85 -0.06
N GLY A 11 -5.06 18.61 1.25
CA GLY A 11 -4.74 19.62 2.25
C GLY A 11 -3.26 20.03 2.22
N ASP A 12 -2.97 21.19 2.79
CA ASP A 12 -1.60 21.69 2.91
C ASP A 12 -0.87 21.05 4.11
N GLY A 13 0.44 20.88 3.96
CA GLY A 13 1.32 20.28 4.96
C GLY A 13 2.74 20.11 4.44
N ALA A 14 3.71 20.00 5.35
CA ALA A 14 5.12 19.85 4.98
C ALA A 14 5.32 18.62 4.08
N GLY A 15 5.81 18.86 2.85
CA GLY A 15 6.03 17.83 1.83
C GLY A 15 4.78 17.41 1.05
N PHE A 16 3.61 18.04 1.28
CA PHE A 16 2.32 17.58 0.75
C PHE A 16 2.10 16.07 0.99
N VAL A 17 1.21 15.43 0.23
CA VAL A 17 0.95 13.99 0.39
C VAL A 17 2.07 13.13 -0.23
N ALA A 18 2.48 13.46 -1.46
CA ALA A 18 3.38 12.62 -2.24
C ALA A 18 4.80 12.54 -1.64
N ASN A 19 5.45 13.68 -1.36
CA ASN A 19 6.81 13.65 -0.84
C ASN A 19 6.85 13.05 0.57
N ARG A 20 5.83 13.28 1.39
CA ARG A 20 5.75 12.67 2.73
C ARG A 20 5.76 11.14 2.67
N ILE A 21 4.97 10.54 1.78
CA ILE A 21 4.97 9.08 1.59
C ILE A 21 6.31 8.61 1.00
N GLN A 22 6.83 9.31 -0.01
CA GLN A 22 8.09 8.96 -0.66
C GLN A 22 9.26 8.93 0.32
N PHE A 23 9.42 9.96 1.15
CA PHE A 23 10.51 10.03 2.12
C PHE A 23 10.29 9.11 3.33
N ALA A 24 9.05 8.77 3.69
CA ALA A 24 8.79 7.74 4.69
C ALA A 24 9.26 6.36 4.20
N MET A 25 8.97 6.01 2.93
CA MET A 25 9.46 4.78 2.31
C MET A 25 11.00 4.77 2.21
N PHE A 26 11.60 5.86 1.74
CA PHE A 26 13.05 5.95 1.60
C PHE A 26 13.76 5.85 2.96
N ARG A 27 13.23 6.49 4.01
CA ARG A 27 13.78 6.38 5.36
C ARG A 27 13.82 4.93 5.84
N GLU A 28 12.76 4.17 5.61
CA GLU A 28 12.72 2.76 6.02
C GLU A 28 13.67 1.89 5.20
N ALA A 29 13.74 2.11 3.88
CA ALA A 29 14.70 1.45 3.00
C ALA A 29 16.15 1.68 3.46
N ALA A 30 16.50 2.92 3.82
CA ALA A 30 17.83 3.25 4.34
C ALA A 30 18.12 2.54 5.67
N ARG A 31 17.15 2.48 6.59
CA ARG A 31 17.30 1.77 7.86
C ARG A 31 17.55 0.28 7.70
N ILE A 32 16.83 -0.38 6.78
CA ILE A 32 17.04 -1.81 6.47
C ILE A 32 18.49 -2.06 6.02
N VAL A 33 19.08 -1.12 5.26
CA VAL A 33 20.50 -1.19 4.84
C VAL A 33 21.45 -0.92 6.01
N GLU A 34 21.18 0.10 6.84
CA GLU A 34 21.96 0.41 8.04
C GLU A 34 21.97 -0.74 9.06
N GLU A 35 20.85 -1.44 9.20
CA GLU A 35 20.68 -2.62 10.05
C GLU A 35 21.33 -3.89 9.45
N GLY A 36 21.79 -3.83 8.19
CA GLY A 36 22.47 -4.94 7.51
C GLY A 36 21.55 -6.08 7.07
N VAL A 37 20.23 -5.85 7.05
CA VAL A 37 19.23 -6.87 6.67
C VAL A 37 19.27 -7.15 5.16
N ALA A 38 19.55 -6.13 4.34
CA ALA A 38 19.65 -6.24 2.89
C ALA A 38 20.56 -5.14 2.32
N SER A 39 21.17 -5.37 1.15
CA SER A 39 21.83 -4.31 0.38
C SER A 39 20.81 -3.37 -0.27
N ALA A 40 21.26 -2.20 -0.72
CA ALA A 40 20.40 -1.25 -1.43
C ALA A 40 19.76 -1.88 -2.69
N GLU A 41 20.53 -2.66 -3.45
CA GLU A 41 20.05 -3.37 -4.64
C GLU A 41 19.00 -4.43 -4.30
N GLN A 42 19.18 -5.14 -3.19
CA GLN A 42 18.21 -6.13 -2.71
C GLN A 42 16.91 -5.46 -2.27
N VAL A 43 16.98 -4.31 -1.58
CA VAL A 43 15.80 -3.53 -1.22
C VAL A 43 15.05 -3.07 -2.46
N ASP A 44 15.74 -2.49 -3.44
CA ASP A 44 15.13 -2.06 -4.70
C ASP A 44 14.49 -3.23 -5.47
N GLU A 45 15.13 -4.40 -5.49
CA GLU A 45 14.57 -5.60 -6.11
C GLU A 45 13.31 -6.07 -5.38
N VAL A 46 13.33 -6.15 -4.05
CA VAL A 46 12.16 -6.52 -3.25
C VAL A 46 11.02 -5.53 -3.52
N VAL A 47 11.26 -4.23 -3.45
CA VAL A 47 10.21 -3.23 -3.69
C VAL A 47 9.65 -3.38 -5.10
N ARG A 48 10.50 -3.42 -6.12
CA ARG A 48 10.08 -3.50 -7.53
C ARG A 48 9.34 -4.79 -7.87
N SER A 49 9.73 -5.92 -7.26
CA SER A 49 9.15 -7.24 -7.55
C SER A 49 7.95 -7.62 -6.68
N SER A 50 7.74 -6.98 -5.52
CA SER A 50 6.71 -7.38 -4.52
C SER A 50 5.54 -6.42 -4.38
N PHE A 51 5.67 -5.27 -3.71
CA PHE A 51 4.55 -4.37 -3.48
C PHE A 51 4.63 -3.09 -4.33
N GLY A 52 5.81 -2.73 -4.82
CA GLY A 52 6.01 -1.58 -5.70
C GLY A 52 5.36 -1.76 -7.08
N PHE A 53 5.41 -2.98 -7.63
CA PHE A 53 4.86 -3.27 -8.97
C PHE A 53 3.38 -2.92 -9.11
N ARG A 54 2.61 -3.02 -8.02
CA ARG A 54 1.16 -2.79 -8.01
C ARG A 54 0.74 -1.34 -7.77
N LEU A 55 1.65 -0.48 -7.30
CA LEU A 55 1.34 0.90 -6.91
C LEU A 55 0.79 1.80 -8.03
N PRO A 56 1.15 1.62 -9.33
CA PRO A 56 0.57 2.43 -10.39
C PRO A 56 -0.95 2.28 -10.54
N PHE A 57 -1.54 1.20 -10.02
CA PHE A 57 -2.96 0.88 -10.18
C PHE A 57 -3.71 0.79 -8.85
N PHE A 58 -3.03 0.37 -7.78
CA PHE A 58 -3.65 0.08 -6.49
C PHE A 58 -2.87 0.76 -5.36
N GLY A 59 -3.47 1.84 -4.85
CA GLY A 59 -2.95 2.59 -3.72
C GLY A 59 -2.98 1.81 -2.39
N PRO A 60 -2.38 2.37 -1.32
CA PRO A 60 -2.26 1.69 -0.04
C PRO A 60 -3.61 1.32 0.57
N PHE A 61 -4.58 2.25 0.59
CA PHE A 61 -5.90 1.99 1.17
C PHE A 61 -6.73 0.98 0.37
N THR A 62 -6.68 1.05 -0.95
CA THR A 62 -7.35 0.06 -1.82
C THR A 62 -6.88 -1.36 -1.53
N ILE A 63 -5.57 -1.54 -1.28
CA ILE A 63 -5.02 -2.87 -1.02
C ILE A 63 -5.27 -3.31 0.43
N ALA A 64 -5.22 -2.38 1.38
CA ALA A 64 -5.60 -2.68 2.76
C ALA A 64 -7.06 -3.17 2.85
N ASP A 65 -7.99 -2.50 2.18
CA ASP A 65 -9.40 -2.91 2.16
C ASP A 65 -9.62 -4.25 1.46
N MET A 66 -8.85 -4.56 0.41
CA MET A 66 -8.92 -5.88 -0.25
C MET A 66 -8.33 -7.00 0.60
N ALA A 67 -7.25 -6.73 1.35
CA ALA A 67 -6.58 -7.71 2.18
C ALA A 67 -7.33 -7.99 3.50
N GLY A 68 -7.95 -6.95 4.07
CA GLY A 68 -8.57 -6.99 5.38
C GLY A 68 -7.85 -6.08 6.37
N LEU A 69 -8.58 -5.16 7.00
CA LEU A 69 -7.98 -4.21 7.96
C LEU A 69 -7.59 -4.87 9.28
N ASP A 70 -8.25 -5.96 9.67
CA ASP A 70 -7.84 -6.82 10.78
C ASP A 70 -6.47 -7.48 10.52
N VAL A 71 -6.24 -7.99 9.31
CA VAL A 71 -4.92 -8.54 8.93
C VAL A 71 -3.82 -7.47 9.04
N TYR A 72 -4.12 -6.23 8.66
CA TYR A 72 -3.18 -5.12 8.80
C TYR A 72 -2.90 -4.80 10.28
N ALA A 73 -3.93 -4.82 11.14
CA ALA A 73 -3.75 -4.59 12.57
C ALA A 73 -2.84 -5.66 13.21
N ASP A 74 -3.06 -6.93 12.88
CA ASP A 74 -2.23 -8.05 13.37
C ASP A 74 -0.76 -7.93 12.91
N ILE A 75 -0.54 -7.47 11.67
CA ILE A 75 0.81 -7.21 11.15
C ILE A 75 1.47 -6.06 11.93
N PHE A 76 0.75 -4.97 12.18
CA PHE A 76 1.30 -3.86 12.98
C PHE A 76 1.63 -4.28 14.41
N GLU A 77 0.81 -5.11 15.06
CA GLU A 77 1.13 -5.65 16.39
C GLU A 77 2.44 -6.47 16.37
N THR A 78 2.62 -7.27 15.33
CA THR A 78 3.86 -8.04 15.12
C THR A 78 5.07 -7.13 14.88
N LEU A 79 4.94 -6.14 14.01
CA LEU A 79 6.03 -5.20 13.71
C LEU A 79 6.36 -4.32 14.92
N GLU A 80 5.36 -3.88 15.70
CA GLU A 80 5.59 -3.09 16.92
C GLU A 80 6.34 -3.90 17.98
N ARG A 81 5.95 -5.17 18.17
CA ARG A 81 6.63 -6.06 19.11
C ARG A 81 8.09 -6.29 18.73
N ASP A 82 8.36 -6.49 17.45
CA ASP A 82 9.67 -6.96 16.97
C ASP A 82 10.61 -5.80 16.56
N LEU A 83 10.07 -4.66 16.13
CA LEU A 83 10.81 -3.48 15.63
C LEU A 83 10.57 -2.20 16.46
N GLY A 84 9.69 -2.25 17.45
CA GLY A 84 9.46 -1.20 18.44
C GLY A 84 8.31 -0.24 18.11
N PRO A 85 8.06 0.76 19.00
CA PRO A 85 6.86 1.61 18.98
C PRO A 85 6.72 2.48 17.72
N GLY A 86 7.77 2.62 16.91
CA GLY A 86 7.70 3.28 15.61
C GLY A 86 6.80 2.56 14.59
N PHE A 87 6.48 1.29 14.85
CA PHE A 87 5.59 0.44 14.05
C PHE A 87 4.21 0.23 14.69
N ALA A 88 3.84 1.03 15.70
CA ALA A 88 2.50 0.96 16.28
C ALA A 88 1.42 1.22 15.22
N ALA A 89 0.31 0.49 15.32
CA ALA A 89 -0.83 0.65 14.42
C ALA A 89 -1.39 2.10 14.49
N PRO A 90 -1.69 2.74 13.34
CA PRO A 90 -2.36 4.04 13.35
C PRO A 90 -3.73 3.95 14.02
N ALA A 91 -4.10 4.94 14.86
CA ALA A 91 -5.38 4.94 15.57
C ALA A 91 -6.60 4.77 14.63
N ILE A 92 -6.57 5.39 13.44
CA ILE A 92 -7.63 5.26 12.44
C ILE A 92 -7.83 3.81 11.96
N LEU A 93 -6.77 2.99 11.92
CA LEU A 93 -6.89 1.58 11.59
C LEU A 93 -7.61 0.82 12.72
N ALA A 94 -7.19 1.04 13.97
CA ALA A 94 -7.82 0.43 15.14
C ALA A 94 -9.30 0.82 15.27
N GLU A 95 -9.64 2.07 14.93
CA GLU A 95 -11.04 2.54 14.89
C GLU A 95 -11.89 1.81 13.86
N HIS A 96 -11.39 1.60 12.64
CA HIS A 96 -12.10 0.82 11.61
C HIS A 96 -12.31 -0.63 12.07
N VAL A 97 -11.26 -1.28 12.57
CA VAL A 97 -11.34 -2.66 13.08
C VAL A 97 -12.32 -2.77 14.25
N GLY A 98 -12.29 -1.82 15.20
CA GLY A 98 -13.22 -1.78 16.33
C GLY A 98 -14.68 -1.59 15.94
N ARG A 99 -14.96 -1.01 14.76
CA ARG A 99 -16.31 -0.90 14.18
C ARG A 99 -16.70 -2.10 13.30
N GLY A 100 -15.81 -3.06 13.09
CA GLY A 100 -16.04 -4.17 12.15
C GLY A 100 -15.98 -3.76 10.68
N GLU A 101 -15.38 -2.60 10.37
CA GLU A 101 -15.16 -2.10 9.01
C GLU A 101 -13.84 -2.67 8.49
N LEU A 102 -13.88 -3.91 8.01
CA LEU A 102 -12.71 -4.72 7.66
C LEU A 102 -12.35 -4.66 6.18
N GLY A 103 -12.87 -3.69 5.43
CA GLY A 103 -12.69 -3.56 3.99
C GLY A 103 -13.73 -4.35 3.20
N VAL A 104 -13.33 -4.88 2.03
CA VAL A 104 -14.20 -5.54 1.04
C VAL A 104 -15.10 -6.60 1.66
N LYS A 105 -14.54 -7.46 2.54
CA LYS A 105 -15.29 -8.55 3.18
C LYS A 105 -16.42 -8.10 4.11
N SER A 106 -16.45 -6.83 4.48
CA SER A 106 -17.47 -6.22 5.33
C SER A 106 -18.25 -5.11 4.62
N GLY A 107 -17.94 -4.84 3.34
CA GLY A 107 -18.53 -3.76 2.55
C GLY A 107 -18.05 -2.35 2.89
N ARG A 108 -17.14 -2.18 3.87
CA ARG A 108 -16.62 -0.87 4.28
C ARG A 108 -15.23 -0.98 4.90
N GLY A 109 -14.33 -0.06 4.54
CA GLY A 109 -13.02 0.12 5.16
C GLY A 109 -12.59 1.58 5.10
N PHE A 110 -11.35 1.83 4.67
CA PHE A 110 -10.92 3.20 4.34
C PHE A 110 -11.65 3.77 3.14
N LEU A 111 -12.06 2.89 2.22
CA LEU A 111 -12.87 3.20 1.05
C LEU A 111 -14.29 2.66 1.25
N ASP A 112 -15.25 3.42 0.73
CA ASP A 112 -16.66 3.03 0.67
C ASP A 112 -16.93 2.34 -0.66
N LEU A 113 -16.62 1.04 -0.73
CA LEU A 113 -16.77 0.22 -1.93
C LEU A 113 -18.04 -0.61 -1.79
N SER A 114 -19.02 -0.38 -2.68
CA SER A 114 -20.14 -1.32 -2.83
C SER A 114 -19.64 -2.70 -3.27
N GLU A 115 -20.42 -3.74 -3.04
CA GLU A 115 -20.11 -5.12 -3.46
C GLU A 115 -19.72 -5.19 -4.95
N ALA A 116 -20.49 -4.55 -5.82
CA ALA A 116 -20.20 -4.48 -7.25
C ALA A 116 -18.88 -3.73 -7.57
N GLN A 117 -18.52 -2.71 -6.79
CA GLN A 117 -17.24 -2.02 -6.95
C GLN A 117 -16.07 -2.87 -6.45
N ALA A 118 -16.29 -3.66 -5.40
CA ALA A 118 -15.29 -4.59 -4.88
C ALA A 118 -15.00 -5.73 -5.88
N ASP A 119 -16.04 -6.34 -6.46
CA ASP A 119 -15.89 -7.37 -7.48
C ASP A 119 -15.14 -6.84 -8.72
N ALA A 120 -15.56 -5.68 -9.22
CA ALA A 120 -14.90 -5.03 -10.34
C ALA A 120 -13.43 -4.66 -10.04
N LEU A 121 -13.12 -4.33 -8.78
CA LEU A 121 -11.76 -4.03 -8.34
C LEU A 121 -10.90 -5.30 -8.31
N ILE A 122 -11.42 -6.43 -7.83
CA ILE A 122 -10.74 -7.73 -7.83
C ILE A 122 -10.45 -8.16 -9.27
N ASP A 123 -11.44 -8.11 -10.16
CA ASP A 123 -11.27 -8.42 -11.58
C ASP A 123 -10.24 -7.52 -12.27
N ARG A 124 -10.23 -6.23 -11.91
CA ARG A 124 -9.23 -5.28 -12.41
C ARG A 124 -7.83 -5.59 -11.88
N ARG A 125 -7.70 -5.98 -10.61
CA ARG A 125 -6.43 -6.39 -9.99
C ARG A 125 -5.83 -7.58 -10.70
N ASP A 126 -6.62 -8.61 -10.90
CA ASP A 126 -6.12 -9.86 -11.47
C ASP A 126 -5.66 -9.65 -12.92
N ARG A 127 -6.44 -8.91 -13.72
CA ARG A 127 -6.02 -8.52 -15.08
C ARG A 127 -4.76 -7.64 -15.09
N ALA A 128 -4.69 -6.65 -14.20
CA ALA A 128 -3.51 -5.77 -14.11
C ALA A 128 -2.26 -6.55 -13.72
N TYR A 129 -2.36 -7.51 -12.80
CA TYR A 129 -1.22 -8.33 -12.36
C TYR A 129 -0.72 -9.25 -13.48
N VAL A 130 -1.63 -9.88 -14.23
CA VAL A 130 -1.26 -10.66 -15.41
C VAL A 130 -0.56 -9.81 -16.46
N ALA A 131 -1.11 -8.63 -16.76
CA ALA A 131 -0.53 -7.71 -17.74
C ALA A 131 0.85 -7.20 -17.32
N LEU A 132 1.01 -6.79 -16.06
CA LEU A 132 2.29 -6.33 -15.51
C LEU A 132 3.34 -7.44 -15.47
N ALA A 133 2.95 -8.66 -15.10
CA ALA A 133 3.85 -9.79 -15.15
C ALA A 133 4.29 -10.12 -16.59
N GLY A 134 3.39 -9.94 -17.57
CA GLY A 134 3.72 -10.02 -18.99
C GLY A 134 4.75 -8.97 -19.43
N LEU A 135 4.45 -7.70 -19.15
CA LEU A 135 5.33 -6.58 -19.49
C LEU A 135 6.71 -6.70 -18.82
N ARG A 136 6.76 -7.14 -17.55
CA ARG A 136 8.02 -7.34 -16.86
C ARG A 136 8.88 -8.41 -17.54
N ARG A 137 8.27 -9.55 -17.92
CA ARG A 137 8.99 -10.59 -18.67
C ARG A 137 9.49 -10.11 -20.03
N GLU A 138 8.75 -9.22 -20.70
CA GLU A 138 9.14 -8.64 -21.99
C GLU A 138 10.33 -7.67 -21.85
N LEU A 139 10.37 -6.88 -20.77
CA LEU A 139 11.40 -5.86 -20.56
C LEU A 139 12.67 -6.38 -19.88
N GLU A 140 12.57 -7.44 -19.08
CA GLU A 140 13.68 -8.03 -18.31
C GLU A 140 14.25 -9.32 -18.92
N GLY A 141 13.56 -9.93 -19.89
CA GLY A 141 13.98 -11.13 -20.62
C GLY A 141 14.71 -10.81 -21.91
#